data_AF-A0A4Q7Y6F2-F1
#
_entry.id   AF-A0A4Q7Y6F2-F1
#
_cell.length_a   1.000
_cell.length_b   1.000
_cell.length_c   1.000
_cell.angle_alpha   90.00
_cell.angle_beta   90.00
_cell.angle_gamma   90.00
#
_symmetry.space_group_name_H-M   'P 1'
#
loop_
_entity.id
_entity.type
_entity.pdbx_description
1 polymer ?
#
loop_
_entity_poly.entity_id
_entity_poly.type
_entity_poly.pdbx_seq_one_letter_code
_entity_poly.pdbx_strand_id
1 'polypeptide(L)'
;MVQQRLERPADRLPAWAQGWSRRRILGSAAVLLLVAVLAVSCLGGAGGRADVPVLADGADAGVEGVRSPSDVSGGTLRLVAPPIDSLDPQRSYLPGVWNLMRLYTRTLVTYSSEPGATGELVPDLATDLGTVSEDGLTWTFTLREGVRFETGQPITSRDVKYGIARSFASDVIVGGPTYVVDLLDDPGNPYPGPYSKEEDDPDLTAVETPDDRTIVFRLRAPQPDFPYVMALPSSSPVPADADTRGEYGRDPVSSGPYAVTSVDPETGIRLDRNPQWDPATDGVRTALPDTVVVRTGLSGLERDQALLAGSADIDISGTGVQTATTARMPDQEELLARVDDVTTGAVRILALPTDVAPMDDPGCRAAVAAAVDRRAVQTALGGAVDVVRSSQLWPRDLAGGPEQRDAGPDLDRARAALEECGRPDGFSTVLAVVDSRSSLEAAGVLAAQLGEVGIDVEVRPLDPVTFYATEVGNPDVVRQNGYGLVLATRTADLPTPGSFLVPLVDGRSVRTVGNSNYARLDDPAINTLVDEARAQGGDSWRAVAEAAVETSAYVPLAETRIQLLAGQRLRNGLVMRPYAGYDVATAGVR
;
A
#
# COMPACT_ATOMS: atom_id res chain seq x y z
N MET A 1 -14.54 -8.67 60.54
CA MET A 1 -14.11 -10.06 60.24
C MET A 1 -15.18 -10.74 59.40
N VAL A 2 -14.77 -11.24 58.23
CA VAL A 2 -15.33 -12.39 57.49
C VAL A 2 -16.70 -12.17 56.81
N GLN A 3 -16.71 -11.79 55.53
CA GLN A 3 -16.82 -12.67 54.33
C GLN A 3 -18.20 -13.34 54.14
N GLN A 4 -18.96 -12.83 53.16
CA GLN A 4 -20.07 -13.53 52.48
C GLN A 4 -19.63 -13.77 51.02
N ARG A 5 -19.41 -15.04 50.65
CA ARG A 5 -20.31 -15.92 49.87
C ARG A 5 -20.34 -15.64 48.36
N LEU A 6 -19.56 -16.44 47.64
CA LEU A 6 -19.78 -16.85 46.26
C LEU A 6 -20.51 -18.19 46.28
N GLU A 7 -21.79 -18.25 45.87
CA GLU A 7 -22.42 -19.48 45.37
C GLU A 7 -23.44 -19.15 44.27
N ARG A 8 -23.53 -20.08 43.31
CA ARG A 8 -24.08 -20.00 41.95
C ARG A 8 -25.61 -19.87 41.90
N PRO A 9 -26.16 -19.28 40.82
CA PRO A 9 -27.51 -19.58 40.37
C PRO A 9 -27.46 -20.38 39.05
N ALA A 10 -27.23 -21.68 39.16
CA ALA A 10 -27.83 -22.63 38.23
C ALA A 10 -29.14 -23.04 38.88
N ASP A 11 -30.25 -22.37 38.51
CA ASP A 11 -31.63 -22.87 38.66
C ASP A 11 -32.63 -21.77 38.26
N ARG A 12 -32.94 -21.68 36.96
CA ARG A 12 -34.26 -21.25 36.44
C ARG A 12 -34.49 -21.88 35.07
N LEU A 13 -34.87 -23.16 35.04
CA LEU A 13 -35.55 -23.74 33.87
C LEU A 13 -37.04 -23.93 34.20
N PRO A 14 -37.96 -23.56 33.29
CA PRO A 14 -39.40 -23.58 33.55
C PRO A 14 -40.01 -25.00 33.57
N ALA A 15 -41.13 -25.11 34.28
CA ALA A 15 -41.81 -26.32 34.76
C ALA A 15 -42.39 -27.30 33.70
N TRP A 16 -41.98 -27.22 32.43
CA TRP A 16 -42.43 -28.17 31.40
C TRP A 16 -41.43 -29.33 31.18
N ALA A 17 -40.30 -29.33 31.89
CA ALA A 17 -39.25 -30.35 31.78
C ALA A 17 -39.22 -31.35 32.95
N GLN A 18 -40.39 -31.78 33.45
CA GLN A 18 -40.49 -32.90 34.39
C GLN A 18 -41.40 -33.99 33.84
N GLY A 19 -40.77 -35.07 33.36
CA GLY A 19 -41.46 -36.31 33.06
C GLY A 19 -40.89 -36.99 31.84
N TRP A 20 -39.78 -37.72 32.00
CA TRP A 20 -39.64 -39.10 31.51
C TRP A 20 -38.34 -39.74 32.00
N SER A 21 -38.47 -41.03 32.27
CA SER A 21 -37.64 -41.86 33.15
C SER A 21 -36.24 -42.18 32.63
N ARG A 22 -35.28 -42.18 33.56
CA ARG A 22 -33.93 -42.75 33.44
C ARG A 22 -33.97 -44.24 33.05
N ARG A 23 -34.00 -44.54 31.74
CA ARG A 23 -33.44 -45.75 31.08
C ARG A 23 -33.95 -45.79 29.64
N ARG A 24 -33.11 -45.28 28.73
CA ARG A 24 -33.03 -45.48 27.26
C ARG A 24 -32.59 -44.17 26.59
N ILE A 25 -31.35 -43.78 26.84
CA ILE A 25 -30.56 -42.90 25.96
C ILE A 25 -29.20 -43.58 25.81
N LEU A 26 -29.20 -44.64 25.02
CA LEU A 26 -28.04 -45.29 24.41
C LEU A 26 -28.56 -45.76 23.06
N GLY A 27 -28.19 -45.02 22.01
CA GLY A 27 -28.70 -45.22 20.65
C GLY A 27 -29.50 -44.02 20.16
N SER A 28 -28.77 -42.97 19.77
CA SER A 28 -29.11 -41.93 18.77
C SER A 28 -28.23 -40.67 18.98
N ALA A 29 -26.92 -40.84 19.04
CA ALA A 29 -25.94 -39.73 19.04
C ALA A 29 -24.70 -40.12 18.21
N ALA A 30 -24.90 -40.88 17.14
CA ALA A 30 -23.85 -41.39 16.26
C ALA A 30 -24.34 -41.47 14.80
N VAL A 31 -24.80 -40.34 14.24
CA VAL A 31 -25.04 -40.20 12.77
C VAL A 31 -24.60 -38.83 12.21
N LEU A 32 -24.03 -37.89 12.99
CA LEU A 32 -23.57 -36.59 12.46
C LEU A 32 -22.11 -36.27 12.78
N LEU A 33 -21.22 -37.27 12.69
CA LEU A 33 -19.79 -37.05 12.93
C LEU A 33 -18.87 -38.05 12.22
N LEU A 34 -19.16 -38.41 10.95
CA LEU A 34 -18.29 -39.31 10.18
C LEU A 34 -18.50 -39.21 8.65
N VAL A 35 -18.25 -38.04 8.06
CA VAL A 35 -17.83 -37.92 6.64
C VAL A 35 -16.78 -36.80 6.48
N ALA A 36 -15.88 -36.66 7.46
CA ALA A 36 -14.65 -35.92 7.26
C ALA A 36 -13.51 -36.88 7.58
N VAL A 37 -12.56 -36.94 6.64
CA VAL A 37 -11.23 -37.57 6.69
C VAL A 37 -11.08 -38.83 5.80
N LEU A 38 -10.20 -38.65 4.79
CA LEU A 38 -9.40 -39.62 4.00
C LEU A 38 -9.83 -39.93 2.56
N ALA A 39 -9.35 -39.06 1.65
CA ALA A 39 -8.66 -39.53 0.45
C ALA A 39 -7.30 -38.81 0.35
N VAL A 40 -6.37 -39.17 1.25
CA VAL A 40 -4.94 -38.96 1.05
C VAL A 40 -4.47 -40.13 0.19
N SER A 41 -4.14 -39.87 -1.07
CA SER A 41 -3.32 -40.77 -1.89
C SER A 41 -1.92 -40.19 -1.98
N CYS A 42 -0.99 -40.84 -1.30
CA CYS A 42 0.44 -40.57 -1.36
C CYS A 42 1.01 -40.68 -2.78
N LEU A 43 1.92 -39.78 -3.18
CA LEU A 43 3.32 -40.10 -3.55
C LEU A 43 4.10 -38.85 -4.04
N GLY A 44 4.99 -38.33 -3.17
CA GLY A 44 6.39 -38.05 -3.51
C GLY A 44 6.85 -36.60 -3.78
N GLY A 45 7.56 -36.00 -2.82
CA GLY A 45 8.71 -35.10 -3.11
C GLY A 45 8.72 -33.70 -2.48
N ALA A 46 9.31 -33.61 -1.27
CA ALA A 46 10.03 -32.47 -0.65
C ALA A 46 9.74 -31.00 -1.03
N GLY A 47 9.36 -30.20 -0.01
CA GLY A 47 9.54 -28.74 0.04
C GLY A 47 8.38 -28.03 0.75
N GLY A 48 8.57 -27.61 2.01
CA GLY A 48 7.51 -27.00 2.82
C GLY A 48 7.08 -25.61 2.34
N ARG A 49 5.85 -25.51 1.83
CA ARG A 49 5.01 -24.31 1.83
C ARG A 49 3.73 -24.65 2.58
N ALA A 50 3.22 -23.74 3.40
CA ALA A 50 1.93 -23.92 4.05
C ALA A 50 0.85 -24.09 2.98
N ASP A 51 -0.06 -25.07 3.14
CA ASP A 51 -1.18 -25.29 2.24
C ASP A 51 -2.05 -24.02 2.17
N VAL A 52 -2.00 -23.30 1.05
CA VAL A 52 -2.83 -22.12 0.79
C VAL A 52 -4.25 -22.58 0.45
N PRO A 53 -5.31 -22.05 1.09
CA PRO A 53 -6.67 -22.46 0.80
C PRO A 53 -7.10 -21.99 -0.59
N VAL A 54 -7.44 -22.95 -1.45
CA VAL A 54 -8.21 -22.71 -2.68
C VAL A 54 -9.64 -22.39 -2.29
N LEU A 55 -10.07 -21.14 -2.46
CA LEU A 55 -11.41 -20.69 -2.13
C LEU A 55 -12.32 -20.74 -3.36
N ALA A 56 -13.57 -21.19 -3.15
CA ALA A 56 -14.64 -20.98 -4.12
C ALA A 56 -14.95 -19.47 -4.25
N ASP A 57 -15.66 -19.07 -5.30
CA ASP A 57 -16.09 -17.67 -5.43
C ASP A 57 -16.89 -17.21 -4.20
N GLY A 58 -16.53 -16.04 -3.68
CA GLY A 58 -17.09 -15.42 -2.49
C GLY A 58 -16.52 -14.02 -2.30
N ALA A 59 -17.08 -13.27 -1.34
CA ALA A 59 -16.51 -12.00 -0.91
C ALA A 59 -15.08 -12.24 -0.39
N ASP A 60 -14.17 -11.32 -0.69
CA ASP A 60 -12.77 -11.32 -0.21
C ASP A 60 -11.92 -12.53 -0.63
N ALA A 61 -12.41 -13.37 -1.56
CA ALA A 61 -11.71 -14.56 -2.03
C ALA A 61 -10.33 -14.26 -2.67
N GLY A 62 -10.14 -13.08 -3.25
CA GLY A 62 -8.86 -12.62 -3.79
C GLY A 62 -7.96 -11.94 -2.75
N VAL A 63 -8.49 -11.53 -1.60
CA VAL A 63 -7.71 -11.00 -0.46
C VAL A 63 -7.16 -12.14 0.38
N GLU A 64 -8.00 -13.14 0.67
CA GLU A 64 -7.66 -14.29 1.51
C GLU A 64 -6.92 -15.40 0.72
N GLY A 65 -7.01 -15.38 -0.61
CA GLY A 65 -6.52 -16.44 -1.47
C GLY A 65 -6.45 -16.03 -2.95
N VAL A 66 -6.74 -16.99 -3.83
CA VAL A 66 -6.86 -16.77 -5.27
C VAL A 66 -8.30 -17.01 -5.69
N ARG A 67 -8.96 -15.98 -6.23
CA ARG A 67 -10.31 -16.10 -6.79
C ARG A 67 -10.28 -16.94 -8.07
N SER A 68 -11.17 -17.94 -8.13
CA SER A 68 -11.42 -18.71 -9.35
C SER A 68 -10.13 -19.24 -10.01
N PRO A 69 -9.35 -20.09 -9.32
CA PRO A 69 -8.05 -20.52 -9.82
C PRO A 69 -8.16 -21.33 -11.12
N SER A 70 -7.20 -21.13 -12.02
CA SER A 70 -7.11 -21.83 -13.30
C SER A 70 -5.71 -21.76 -13.89
N ASP A 71 -5.22 -22.91 -14.37
CA ASP A 71 -3.97 -23.00 -15.17
C ASP A 71 -4.24 -23.00 -16.68
N VAL A 72 -5.48 -22.73 -17.09
CA VAL A 72 -5.87 -22.75 -18.51
C VAL A 72 -5.26 -21.55 -19.19
N SER A 73 -4.39 -21.81 -20.17
CA SER A 73 -3.87 -20.79 -21.06
C SER A 73 -4.84 -20.47 -22.20
N GLY A 74 -4.77 -19.25 -22.69
CA GLY A 74 -5.45 -18.79 -23.89
C GLY A 74 -6.39 -17.62 -23.67
N GLY A 75 -6.90 -17.07 -24.78
CA GLY A 75 -7.90 -16.01 -24.77
C GLY A 75 -7.32 -14.62 -24.55
N THR A 76 -8.21 -13.64 -24.33
CA THR A 76 -7.83 -12.22 -24.19
C THR A 76 -8.24 -11.70 -22.83
N LEU A 77 -7.26 -11.26 -22.03
CA LEU A 77 -7.49 -10.52 -20.79
C LEU A 77 -7.81 -9.06 -21.11
N ARG A 78 -8.92 -8.56 -20.56
CA ARG A 78 -9.45 -7.23 -20.86
C ARG A 78 -9.32 -6.33 -19.64
N LEU A 79 -8.42 -5.37 -19.72
CA LEU A 79 -8.18 -4.38 -18.68
C LEU A 79 -8.89 -3.07 -19.03
N VAL A 80 -9.38 -2.37 -18.01
CA VAL A 80 -9.92 -1.01 -18.15
C VAL A 80 -9.18 -0.06 -17.22
N ALA A 81 -9.03 1.19 -17.64
CA ALA A 81 -8.32 2.22 -16.91
C ALA A 81 -8.88 3.62 -17.18
N PRO A 82 -8.65 4.61 -16.29
CA PRO A 82 -8.71 6.04 -16.65
C PRO A 82 -7.63 6.37 -17.71
N PRO A 83 -7.45 7.65 -18.12
CA PRO A 83 -6.22 8.04 -18.82
C PRO A 83 -4.99 7.59 -18.02
N ILE A 84 -4.03 6.95 -18.69
CA ILE A 84 -2.74 6.59 -18.09
C ILE A 84 -1.71 7.69 -18.36
N ASP A 85 -0.68 7.74 -17.54
CA ASP A 85 0.39 8.75 -17.63
C ASP A 85 1.47 8.40 -18.65
N SER A 86 2.01 7.17 -18.61
CA SER A 86 3.06 6.72 -19.52
C SER A 86 3.20 5.19 -19.54
N LEU A 87 3.64 4.62 -20.66
CA LEU A 87 4.14 3.24 -20.74
C LEU A 87 5.67 3.15 -20.69
N ASP A 88 6.36 4.29 -20.60
CA ASP A 88 7.79 4.32 -20.30
C ASP A 88 7.99 3.95 -18.81
N PRO A 89 8.73 2.87 -18.49
CA PRO A 89 8.93 2.42 -17.11
C PRO A 89 9.52 3.49 -16.17
N GLN A 90 10.30 4.45 -16.70
CA GLN A 90 10.90 5.52 -15.93
C GLN A 90 10.01 6.77 -15.79
N ARG A 91 8.80 6.80 -16.38
CA ARG A 91 7.94 8.01 -16.42
C ARG A 91 6.54 7.85 -15.84
N SER A 92 6.14 6.65 -15.42
CA SER A 92 4.83 6.44 -14.78
C SER A 92 4.94 6.55 -13.25
N TYR A 93 3.94 7.16 -12.62
CA TYR A 93 3.75 7.21 -11.17
C TYR A 93 2.44 6.54 -10.72
N LEU A 94 1.65 5.99 -11.64
CA LEU A 94 0.36 5.39 -11.30
C LEU A 94 0.56 3.92 -10.88
N PRO A 95 0.23 3.51 -9.64
CA PRO A 95 0.41 2.13 -9.19
C PRO A 95 -0.30 1.09 -10.08
N GLY A 96 -1.48 1.46 -10.60
CA GLY A 96 -2.20 0.66 -11.58
C GLY A 96 -1.45 0.40 -12.88
N VAL A 97 -0.69 1.39 -13.34
CA VAL A 97 0.16 1.30 -14.52
C VAL A 97 1.44 0.51 -14.20
N TRP A 98 2.00 0.64 -13.00
CA TRP A 98 3.08 -0.24 -12.54
C TRP A 98 2.66 -1.71 -12.49
N ASN A 99 1.42 -1.98 -12.09
CA ASN A 99 0.84 -3.33 -12.16
C ASN A 99 0.78 -3.82 -13.61
N LEU A 100 0.29 -2.98 -14.55
CA LEU A 100 0.30 -3.28 -15.99
C LEU A 100 1.72 -3.56 -16.52
N MET A 101 2.70 -2.76 -16.09
CA MET A 101 4.10 -2.89 -16.47
C MET A 101 4.69 -4.26 -16.11
N ARG A 102 4.19 -4.94 -15.07
CA ARG A 102 4.59 -6.32 -14.77
C ARG A 102 4.38 -7.27 -15.95
N LEU A 103 3.53 -6.96 -16.92
CA LEU A 103 3.35 -7.80 -18.11
C LEU A 103 4.49 -7.69 -19.12
N TYR A 104 5.20 -6.56 -19.20
CA TYR A 104 6.21 -6.32 -20.24
C TYR A 104 7.57 -5.84 -19.70
N THR A 105 7.67 -5.44 -18.44
CA THR A 105 8.95 -5.09 -17.81
C THR A 105 9.24 -6.00 -16.62
N ARG A 106 10.42 -6.57 -16.62
CA ARG A 106 11.02 -7.23 -15.45
C ARG A 106 11.92 -6.25 -14.71
N THR A 107 12.17 -6.52 -13.44
CA THR A 107 13.02 -5.73 -12.53
C THR A 107 14.04 -6.64 -11.86
N LEU A 108 15.00 -6.12 -11.09
CA LEU A 108 15.95 -7.00 -10.36
C LEU A 108 15.20 -7.91 -9.38
N VAL A 109 14.30 -7.32 -8.62
CA VAL A 109 13.38 -8.00 -7.70
C VAL A 109 11.97 -7.53 -8.02
N THR A 110 10.94 -8.27 -7.61
CA THR A 110 9.54 -7.87 -7.85
C THR A 110 8.65 -8.30 -6.70
N TYR A 111 7.43 -7.79 -6.64
CA TYR A 111 6.45 -8.23 -5.65
C TYR A 111 5.99 -9.67 -5.92
N SER A 112 5.89 -10.43 -4.84
CA SER A 112 5.38 -11.79 -4.83
C SER A 112 3.95 -11.85 -5.36
N SER A 113 3.63 -12.91 -6.11
CA SER A 113 2.27 -13.29 -6.47
C SER A 113 1.75 -14.44 -5.61
N GLU A 114 2.32 -14.63 -4.42
CA GLU A 114 1.82 -15.60 -3.44
C GLU A 114 0.71 -14.97 -2.57
N PRO A 115 -0.45 -15.64 -2.42
CA PRO A 115 -1.51 -15.15 -1.55
C PRO A 115 -1.03 -14.90 -0.12
N GLY A 116 -1.45 -13.78 0.46
CA GLY A 116 -1.02 -13.35 1.80
C GLY A 116 0.38 -12.74 1.85
N ALA A 117 1.18 -12.82 0.78
CA ALA A 117 2.55 -12.30 0.71
C ALA A 117 2.75 -11.26 -0.41
N THR A 118 1.68 -10.70 -0.99
CA THR A 118 1.78 -9.78 -2.15
C THR A 118 2.48 -8.45 -1.87
N GLY A 119 2.74 -8.13 -0.59
CA GLY A 119 3.59 -7.01 -0.19
C GLY A 119 5.08 -7.34 -0.08
N GLU A 120 5.46 -8.63 -0.14
CA GLU A 120 6.85 -9.08 -0.01
C GLU A 120 7.56 -9.12 -1.37
N LEU A 121 8.88 -8.98 -1.35
CA LEU A 121 9.72 -9.06 -2.54
C LEU A 121 10.24 -10.47 -2.77
N VAL A 122 10.31 -10.85 -4.04
CA VAL A 122 10.94 -12.08 -4.53
C VAL A 122 11.93 -11.75 -5.66
N PRO A 123 12.95 -12.60 -5.90
CA PRO A 123 13.90 -12.38 -6.99
C PRO A 123 13.22 -12.46 -8.36
N ASP A 124 13.50 -11.49 -9.25
CA ASP A 124 12.99 -11.46 -10.63
C ASP A 124 14.15 -11.65 -11.63
N LEU A 125 14.71 -10.57 -12.22
CA LEU A 125 15.92 -10.68 -13.05
C LEU A 125 17.14 -11.06 -12.22
N ALA A 126 17.16 -10.73 -10.93
CA ALA A 126 18.21 -11.15 -10.01
C ALA A 126 17.99 -12.59 -9.50
N THR A 127 19.06 -13.21 -9.02
CA THR A 127 19.05 -14.55 -8.41
C THR A 127 18.52 -14.53 -6.98
N ASP A 128 18.62 -13.40 -6.29
CA ASP A 128 18.25 -13.17 -4.89
C ASP A 128 17.76 -11.72 -4.68
N LEU A 129 17.53 -11.32 -3.42
CA LEU A 129 17.04 -9.98 -3.06
C LEU A 129 18.14 -8.91 -2.96
N GLY A 130 19.38 -9.25 -3.35
CA GLY A 130 20.55 -8.42 -3.20
C GLY A 130 21.31 -8.70 -1.90
N THR A 131 22.62 -8.51 -1.95
CA THR A 131 23.52 -8.58 -0.79
C THR A 131 23.91 -7.17 -0.38
N VAL A 132 23.68 -6.83 0.88
CA VAL A 132 24.03 -5.53 1.47
C VAL A 132 25.34 -5.60 2.27
N SER A 133 26.17 -4.56 2.21
CA SER A 133 27.35 -4.40 3.05
C SER A 133 26.97 -4.10 4.52
N GLU A 134 27.92 -4.31 5.45
CA GLU A 134 27.69 -4.07 6.89
C GLU A 134 27.26 -2.63 7.23
N ASP A 135 27.71 -1.66 6.44
CA ASP A 135 27.35 -0.24 6.59
C ASP A 135 26.05 0.16 5.89
N GLY A 136 25.39 -0.75 5.17
CA GLY A 136 24.15 -0.49 4.44
C GLY A 136 24.31 0.38 3.19
N LEU A 137 25.54 0.72 2.79
CA LEU A 137 25.82 1.65 1.69
C LEU A 137 26.04 0.97 0.35
N THR A 138 26.35 -0.33 0.33
CA THR A 138 26.61 -1.07 -0.91
C THR A 138 25.62 -2.21 -1.07
N TRP A 139 24.95 -2.27 -2.22
CA TRP A 139 24.07 -3.38 -2.59
C TRP A 139 24.57 -4.05 -3.87
N THR A 140 24.68 -5.38 -3.84
CA THR A 140 25.12 -6.16 -5.00
C THR A 140 24.01 -7.14 -5.43
N PHE A 141 23.70 -7.17 -6.72
CA PHE A 141 22.77 -8.13 -7.30
C PHE A 141 23.47 -8.92 -8.41
N THR A 142 23.09 -10.19 -8.55
CA THR A 142 23.51 -11.05 -9.65
C THR A 142 22.31 -11.38 -10.54
N LEU A 143 22.38 -11.07 -11.84
CA LEU A 143 21.33 -11.35 -12.81
C LEU A 143 21.28 -12.85 -13.13
N ARG A 144 20.10 -13.36 -13.47
CA ARG A 144 19.87 -14.71 -14.00
C ARG A 144 20.53 -14.87 -15.38
N GLU A 145 20.83 -16.11 -15.74
CA GLU A 145 21.26 -16.45 -17.10
C GLU A 145 20.07 -16.56 -18.04
N GLY A 146 20.31 -16.36 -19.34
CA GLY A 146 19.34 -16.66 -20.39
C GLY A 146 18.19 -15.65 -20.55
N VAL A 147 18.13 -14.61 -19.72
CA VAL A 147 17.12 -13.55 -19.82
C VAL A 147 17.34 -12.68 -21.07
N ARG A 148 16.27 -12.37 -21.79
CA ARG A 148 16.29 -11.65 -23.07
C ARG A 148 15.19 -10.62 -23.17
N PHE A 149 15.45 -9.55 -23.91
CA PHE A 149 14.42 -8.65 -24.41
C PHE A 149 13.61 -9.34 -25.52
N GLU A 150 12.44 -8.78 -25.86
CA GLU A 150 11.62 -9.25 -26.98
C GLU A 150 12.31 -9.21 -28.34
N THR A 151 13.34 -8.36 -28.48
CA THR A 151 14.22 -8.29 -29.65
C THR A 151 15.14 -9.52 -29.78
N GLY A 152 15.23 -10.34 -28.73
CA GLY A 152 16.14 -11.48 -28.61
C GLY A 152 17.52 -11.11 -28.05
N GLN A 153 17.82 -9.81 -27.88
CA GLN A 153 19.04 -9.35 -27.23
C GLN A 153 19.11 -9.87 -25.77
N PRO A 154 20.26 -10.38 -25.30
CA PRO A 154 20.46 -10.71 -23.89
C PRO A 154 20.29 -9.47 -23.01
N ILE A 155 19.67 -9.63 -21.84
CA ILE A 155 19.63 -8.58 -20.82
C ILE A 155 20.89 -8.69 -19.96
N THR A 156 21.59 -7.56 -19.78
CA THR A 156 22.82 -7.46 -18.99
C THR A 156 22.69 -6.43 -17.87
N SER A 157 23.63 -6.44 -16.94
CA SER A 157 23.78 -5.44 -15.87
C SER A 157 23.90 -4.01 -16.42
N ARG A 158 24.47 -3.83 -17.63
CA ARG A 158 24.57 -2.52 -18.29
C ARG A 158 23.21 -1.97 -18.71
N ASP A 159 22.28 -2.83 -19.11
CA ASP A 159 20.93 -2.40 -19.49
C ASP A 159 20.13 -1.96 -18.25
N VAL A 160 20.35 -2.63 -17.11
CA VAL A 160 19.78 -2.22 -15.81
C VAL A 160 20.36 -0.86 -15.39
N LYS A 161 21.69 -0.70 -15.45
CA LYS A 161 22.35 0.59 -15.19
C LYS A 161 21.82 1.69 -16.11
N TYR A 162 21.67 1.42 -17.40
CA TYR A 162 21.16 2.37 -18.37
C TYR A 162 19.71 2.78 -18.06
N GLY A 163 18.83 1.82 -17.77
CA GLY A 163 17.45 2.10 -17.36
C GLY A 163 17.38 3.03 -16.13
N ILE A 164 18.23 2.79 -15.12
CA ILE A 164 18.33 3.65 -13.93
C ILE A 164 18.90 5.03 -14.29
N ALA A 165 19.92 5.09 -15.15
CA ALA A 165 20.52 6.34 -15.60
C ALA A 165 19.49 7.25 -16.29
N ARG A 166 18.53 6.71 -17.05
CA ARG A 166 17.46 7.50 -17.70
C ARG A 166 16.70 8.39 -16.71
N SER A 167 16.46 7.94 -15.48
CA SER A 167 15.76 8.72 -14.44
C SER A 167 16.50 9.99 -14.00
N PHE A 168 17.79 10.11 -14.29
CA PHE A 168 18.59 11.32 -14.00
C PHE A 168 18.43 12.41 -15.07
N ALA A 169 17.96 12.06 -16.27
CA ALA A 169 17.70 13.03 -17.35
C ALA A 169 16.38 13.78 -17.11
N SER A 170 16.31 14.54 -16.02
CA SER A 170 15.09 15.20 -15.51
C SER A 170 14.48 16.26 -16.44
N ASP A 171 15.19 16.67 -17.49
CA ASP A 171 14.70 17.54 -18.56
C ASP A 171 13.91 16.80 -19.65
N VAL A 172 14.09 15.48 -19.75
CA VAL A 172 13.48 14.62 -20.78
C VAL A 172 12.58 13.54 -20.17
N ILE A 173 13.04 12.90 -19.11
CA ILE A 173 12.36 11.81 -18.40
C ILE A 173 11.67 12.42 -17.18
N VAL A 174 10.43 12.83 -17.39
CA VAL A 174 9.60 13.49 -16.38
C VAL A 174 8.40 12.62 -16.03
N GLY A 175 8.05 12.58 -14.75
CA GLY A 175 6.80 12.01 -14.24
C GLY A 175 6.97 10.83 -13.30
N GLY A 176 8.05 10.04 -13.44
CA GLY A 176 8.27 8.83 -12.63
C GLY A 176 8.93 9.07 -11.27
N PRO A 177 9.12 8.01 -10.47
CA PRO A 177 9.78 8.07 -9.16
C PRO A 177 11.23 8.55 -9.20
N THR A 178 11.61 9.39 -8.24
CA THR A 178 12.98 9.95 -8.13
C THR A 178 13.87 9.21 -7.12
N TYR A 179 13.39 8.16 -6.46
CA TYR A 179 14.12 7.47 -5.38
C TYR A 179 15.54 7.05 -5.77
N VAL A 180 15.76 6.59 -7.00
CA VAL A 180 17.09 6.21 -7.48
C VAL A 180 18.03 7.41 -7.58
N VAL A 181 17.53 8.58 -8.00
CA VAL A 181 18.29 9.84 -8.02
C VAL A 181 18.61 10.27 -6.59
N ASP A 182 17.60 10.22 -5.71
CA ASP A 182 17.74 10.59 -4.30
C ASP A 182 18.72 9.71 -3.52
N LEU A 183 18.95 8.46 -3.95
CA LEU A 183 19.83 7.52 -3.28
C LEU A 183 21.22 7.41 -3.91
N LEU A 184 21.37 7.68 -5.22
CA LEU A 184 22.58 7.39 -5.98
C LEU A 184 23.30 8.63 -6.54
N ASP A 185 22.62 9.76 -6.69
CA ASP A 185 23.27 10.96 -7.24
C ASP A 185 24.31 11.51 -6.25
N ASP A 186 25.26 12.35 -6.66
CA ASP A 186 26.13 13.09 -5.73
C ASP A 186 25.80 14.58 -5.85
N PRO A 187 25.28 15.27 -4.80
CA PRO A 187 24.94 16.69 -4.91
C PRO A 187 26.17 17.56 -5.21
N GLY A 188 27.38 17.10 -4.89
CA GLY A 188 28.63 17.78 -5.20
C GLY A 188 29.09 17.59 -6.64
N ASN A 189 28.61 16.55 -7.32
CA ASN A 189 28.88 16.26 -8.72
C ASN A 189 27.68 15.54 -9.37
N PRO A 190 26.57 16.26 -9.62
CA PRO A 190 25.33 15.65 -10.08
C PRO A 190 25.50 14.99 -11.44
N TYR A 191 24.98 13.77 -11.59
CA TYR A 191 24.96 13.08 -12.87
C TYR A 191 23.83 13.64 -13.75
N PRO A 192 24.12 14.22 -14.93
CA PRO A 192 23.11 14.89 -15.77
C PRO A 192 22.20 13.92 -16.56
N GLY A 193 22.40 12.60 -16.41
CA GLY A 193 21.68 11.59 -17.17
C GLY A 193 22.33 11.22 -18.52
N PRO A 194 21.88 10.13 -19.16
CA PRO A 194 22.53 9.50 -20.31
C PRO A 194 22.37 10.28 -21.63
N TYR A 195 21.66 11.41 -21.62
CA TYR A 195 21.44 12.25 -22.81
C TYR A 195 22.31 13.50 -22.84
N SER A 196 23.10 13.73 -21.78
CA SER A 196 24.00 14.86 -21.69
C SER A 196 24.98 14.89 -22.86
N LYS A 197 25.35 16.09 -23.27
CA LYS A 197 26.36 16.35 -24.31
C LYS A 197 27.60 17.04 -23.74
N GLU A 198 27.77 16.99 -22.42
CA GLU A 198 28.98 17.49 -21.77
C GLU A 198 30.22 16.81 -22.36
N GLU A 199 31.32 17.55 -22.45
CA GLU A 199 32.52 17.12 -23.22
C GLU A 199 33.13 15.81 -22.72
N ASP A 200 32.86 15.43 -21.47
CA ASP A 200 33.42 14.25 -20.81
C ASP A 200 32.49 13.01 -20.79
N ASP A 201 31.27 13.08 -21.36
CA ASP A 201 30.26 12.01 -21.35
C ASP A 201 30.17 11.30 -19.98
N PRO A 202 29.69 12.02 -18.94
CA PRO A 202 29.79 11.54 -17.57
C PRO A 202 29.09 10.18 -17.40
N ASP A 203 29.67 9.30 -16.58
CA ASP A 203 29.07 8.01 -16.23
C ASP A 203 28.43 8.06 -14.84
N LEU A 204 27.37 7.27 -14.62
CA LEU A 204 26.77 7.08 -13.31
C LEU A 204 27.67 6.18 -12.46
N THR A 205 28.64 6.78 -11.78
CA THR A 205 29.68 6.07 -11.00
C THR A 205 29.14 5.36 -9.76
N ALA A 206 27.99 5.80 -9.23
CA ALA A 206 27.29 5.14 -8.13
C ALA A 206 26.72 3.76 -8.49
N VAL A 207 26.69 3.41 -9.79
CA VAL A 207 26.24 2.10 -10.29
C VAL A 207 27.37 1.46 -11.09
N GLU A 208 27.91 0.37 -10.59
CA GLU A 208 29.00 -0.37 -11.23
C GLU A 208 28.48 -1.66 -11.85
N THR A 209 29.02 -2.03 -13.01
CA THR A 209 28.69 -3.28 -13.71
C THR A 209 29.99 -4.06 -13.98
N PRO A 210 30.55 -4.77 -12.96
CA PRO A 210 31.84 -5.44 -13.08
C PRO A 210 31.91 -6.45 -14.23
N ASP A 211 30.76 -7.06 -14.55
CA ASP A 211 30.55 -7.98 -15.65
C ASP A 211 29.08 -7.89 -16.11
N ASP A 212 28.69 -8.68 -17.11
CA ASP A 212 27.35 -8.65 -17.72
C ASP A 212 26.22 -9.06 -16.77
N ARG A 213 26.51 -9.65 -15.61
CA ARG A 213 25.51 -10.18 -14.68
C ARG A 213 25.62 -9.60 -13.28
N THR A 214 26.71 -8.96 -12.93
CA THR A 214 26.87 -8.34 -11.61
C THR A 214 26.57 -6.84 -11.72
N ILE A 215 25.71 -6.34 -10.84
CA ILE A 215 25.47 -4.90 -10.67
C ILE A 215 25.65 -4.52 -9.20
N VAL A 216 26.37 -3.43 -8.96
CA VAL A 216 26.70 -2.92 -7.63
C VAL A 216 26.23 -1.48 -7.50
N PHE A 217 25.49 -1.18 -6.45
CA PHE A 217 24.98 0.15 -6.13
C PHE A 217 25.71 0.71 -4.92
N ARG A 218 26.12 1.98 -5.00
CA ARG A 218 26.74 2.73 -3.90
C ARG A 218 25.80 3.86 -3.49
N LEU A 219 25.12 3.67 -2.37
CA LEU A 219 24.13 4.61 -1.85
C LEU A 219 24.81 5.74 -1.08
N ARG A 220 24.21 6.93 -1.09
CA ARG A 220 24.64 8.07 -0.27
C ARG A 220 24.39 7.90 1.23
N ALA A 221 23.42 7.08 1.59
CA ALA A 221 23.00 6.82 2.96
C ALA A 221 22.48 5.38 3.09
N PRO A 222 22.57 4.76 4.28
CA PRO A 222 22.03 3.43 4.49
C PRO A 222 20.51 3.40 4.22
N GLN A 223 20.09 2.51 3.33
CA GLN A 223 18.68 2.37 2.95
C GLN A 223 18.27 0.88 2.95
N PRO A 224 17.69 0.37 4.05
CA PRO A 224 17.20 -1.01 4.14
C PRO A 224 16.12 -1.34 3.11
N ASP A 225 15.32 -0.34 2.71
CA ASP A 225 14.22 -0.51 1.77
C ASP A 225 14.68 -0.44 0.29
N PHE A 226 15.99 -0.44 0.02
CA PHE A 226 16.53 -0.33 -1.34
C PHE A 226 16.01 -1.40 -2.31
N PRO A 227 15.82 -2.67 -1.92
CA PRO A 227 15.18 -3.66 -2.79
C PRO A 227 13.77 -3.28 -3.25
N TYR A 228 13.00 -2.55 -2.44
CA TYR A 228 11.67 -2.07 -2.86
C TYR A 228 11.77 -0.99 -3.93
N VAL A 229 12.82 -0.14 -3.88
CA VAL A 229 13.12 0.81 -4.97
C VAL A 229 13.46 0.04 -6.25
N MET A 230 14.26 -1.03 -6.13
CA MET A 230 14.63 -1.89 -7.27
C MET A 230 13.47 -2.74 -7.81
N ALA A 231 12.34 -2.80 -7.10
CA ALA A 231 11.10 -3.42 -7.56
C ALA A 231 10.21 -2.49 -8.38
N LEU A 232 10.47 -1.18 -8.36
CA LEU A 232 9.72 -0.21 -9.16
C LEU A 232 10.08 -0.34 -10.64
N PRO A 233 9.12 -0.15 -11.57
CA PRO A 233 9.40 -0.19 -13.00
C PRO A 233 10.49 0.78 -13.45
N SER A 234 10.69 1.90 -12.74
CA SER A 234 11.77 2.85 -13.03
C SER A 234 13.17 2.22 -12.94
N SER A 235 13.32 1.07 -12.29
CA SER A 235 14.56 0.30 -12.20
C SER A 235 14.66 -0.84 -13.24
N SER A 236 13.70 -0.95 -14.16
CA SER A 236 13.74 -1.93 -15.25
C SER A 236 14.85 -1.62 -16.26
N PRO A 237 15.45 -2.67 -16.87
CA PRO A 237 16.46 -2.49 -17.89
C PRO A 237 15.86 -1.87 -19.17
N VAL A 238 16.64 -1.02 -19.83
CA VAL A 238 16.30 -0.43 -21.13
C VAL A 238 17.48 -0.65 -22.07
N PRO A 239 17.28 -1.25 -23.26
CA PRO A 239 18.36 -1.39 -24.24
C PRO A 239 18.65 -0.02 -24.85
N ALA A 240 19.89 0.44 -24.69
CA ALA A 240 20.28 1.82 -25.05
C ALA A 240 20.11 2.13 -26.55
N ASP A 241 20.23 1.13 -27.43
CA ASP A 241 20.04 1.26 -28.87
C ASP A 241 18.57 1.43 -29.28
N ALA A 242 17.62 1.09 -28.41
CA ALA A 242 16.19 1.27 -28.62
C ALA A 242 15.60 2.49 -27.89
N ASP A 243 16.40 3.22 -27.11
CA ASP A 243 15.91 4.34 -26.32
C ASP A 243 15.59 5.57 -27.18
N THR A 244 14.30 5.79 -27.43
CA THR A 244 13.77 6.98 -28.11
C THR A 244 13.49 8.14 -27.17
N ARG A 245 14.12 8.15 -25.98
CA ARG A 245 14.08 9.21 -24.99
C ARG A 245 12.66 9.43 -24.46
N GLY A 246 12.17 10.68 -24.50
CA GLY A 246 10.80 11.02 -24.10
C GLY A 246 9.70 10.34 -24.92
N GLU A 247 10.00 9.71 -26.04
CA GLU A 247 9.01 8.94 -26.83
C GLU A 247 9.08 7.42 -26.59
N TYR A 248 9.94 6.94 -25.70
CA TYR A 248 10.14 5.50 -25.46
C TYR A 248 8.84 4.77 -25.06
N GLY A 249 7.94 5.44 -24.34
CA GLY A 249 6.62 4.89 -23.98
C GLY A 249 5.68 4.65 -25.16
N ARG A 250 5.99 5.10 -26.39
CA ARG A 250 5.18 4.76 -27.57
C ARG A 250 5.41 3.33 -28.07
N ASP A 251 6.61 2.81 -27.85
CA ASP A 251 7.07 1.50 -28.31
C ASP A 251 8.14 0.96 -27.33
N PRO A 252 7.77 0.70 -26.06
CA PRO A 252 8.74 0.30 -25.05
C PRO A 252 9.18 -1.15 -25.27
N VAL A 253 10.50 -1.40 -25.21
CA VAL A 253 11.04 -2.75 -25.39
C VAL A 253 10.74 -3.63 -24.19
N SER A 254 10.11 -4.78 -24.43
CA SER A 254 9.74 -5.72 -23.39
C SER A 254 10.92 -6.59 -22.91
N SER A 255 11.00 -6.79 -21.59
CA SER A 255 11.75 -7.87 -20.92
C SER A 255 10.84 -8.92 -20.28
N GLY A 256 9.52 -8.70 -20.31
CA GLY A 256 8.49 -9.53 -19.68
C GLY A 256 7.80 -10.50 -20.64
N PRO A 257 6.78 -11.23 -20.15
CA PRO A 257 6.05 -12.24 -20.91
C PRO A 257 5.21 -11.71 -22.07
N TYR A 258 4.94 -10.40 -22.12
CA TYR A 258 4.19 -9.75 -23.19
C TYR A 258 4.96 -8.57 -23.78
N ALA A 259 4.79 -8.34 -25.07
CA ALA A 259 5.27 -7.22 -25.87
C ALA A 259 4.14 -6.22 -26.09
N VAL A 260 4.41 -4.91 -26.03
CA VAL A 260 3.41 -3.91 -26.45
C VAL A 260 3.39 -3.87 -27.97
N THR A 261 2.29 -4.32 -28.60
CA THR A 261 2.20 -4.44 -30.06
C THR A 261 1.39 -3.32 -30.71
N SER A 262 0.61 -2.57 -29.94
CA SER A 262 -0.12 -1.40 -30.43
C SER A 262 -0.45 -0.45 -29.28
N VAL A 263 -0.24 0.85 -29.50
CA VAL A 263 -0.72 1.94 -28.63
C VAL A 263 -1.51 2.89 -29.49
N ASP A 264 -2.84 2.85 -29.36
CA ASP A 264 -3.74 3.64 -30.18
C ASP A 264 -4.74 4.40 -29.28
N PRO A 265 -4.83 5.74 -29.41
CA PRO A 265 -5.71 6.53 -28.54
C PRO A 265 -7.20 6.18 -28.63
N GLU A 266 -7.67 5.60 -29.75
CA GLU A 266 -9.09 5.27 -29.97
C GLU A 266 -9.42 3.84 -29.51
N THR A 267 -8.52 2.90 -29.76
CA THR A 267 -8.74 1.46 -29.56
C THR A 267 -8.01 0.89 -28.33
N GLY A 268 -7.09 1.66 -27.73
CA GLY A 268 -6.37 1.34 -26.51
C GLY A 268 -5.00 0.71 -26.74
N ILE A 269 -4.55 -0.07 -25.77
CA ILE A 269 -3.22 -0.71 -25.77
C ILE A 269 -3.41 -2.21 -26.01
N ARG A 270 -2.61 -2.79 -26.88
CA ARG A 270 -2.55 -4.23 -27.11
C ARG A 270 -1.18 -4.76 -26.70
N LEU A 271 -1.20 -5.87 -25.98
CA LEU A 271 -0.01 -6.66 -25.68
C LEU A 271 -0.21 -8.10 -26.16
N ASP A 272 0.81 -8.64 -26.83
CA ASP A 272 0.87 -10.03 -27.28
C ASP A 272 2.05 -10.74 -26.63
N ARG A 273 2.04 -12.07 -26.57
CA ARG A 273 3.14 -12.82 -25.93
C ARG A 273 4.49 -12.44 -26.53
N ASN A 274 5.47 -12.20 -25.65
CA ASN A 274 6.87 -12.06 -26.01
C ASN A 274 7.44 -13.46 -26.29
N PRO A 275 7.82 -13.80 -27.54
CA PRO A 275 8.33 -15.12 -27.87
C PRO A 275 9.75 -15.38 -27.34
N GLN A 276 10.46 -14.36 -26.86
CA GLN A 276 11.81 -14.47 -26.30
C GLN A 276 11.82 -14.61 -24.77
N TRP A 277 10.67 -14.43 -24.11
CA TRP A 277 10.56 -14.65 -22.67
C TRP A 277 10.57 -16.15 -22.36
N ASP A 278 11.44 -16.55 -21.44
CA ASP A 278 11.57 -17.93 -20.98
C ASP A 278 10.91 -18.09 -19.59
N PRO A 279 9.79 -18.83 -19.47
CA PRO A 279 9.14 -19.10 -18.20
C PRO A 279 10.06 -19.76 -17.16
N ALA A 280 11.09 -20.51 -17.59
CA ALA A 280 12.03 -21.15 -16.66
C ALA A 280 12.90 -20.13 -15.89
N THR A 281 12.97 -18.89 -16.37
CA THR A 281 13.72 -17.80 -15.75
C THR A 281 12.85 -16.87 -14.89
N ASP A 282 11.54 -17.09 -14.83
CA ASP A 282 10.57 -16.20 -14.17
C ASP A 282 9.73 -17.00 -13.16
N GLY A 283 9.95 -16.74 -11.87
CA GLY A 283 9.25 -17.44 -10.78
C GLY A 283 7.89 -16.82 -10.41
N VAL A 284 7.45 -15.77 -11.11
CA VAL A 284 6.31 -14.93 -10.70
C VAL A 284 5.20 -14.96 -11.74
N ARG A 285 5.53 -14.72 -13.02
CA ARG A 285 4.54 -14.46 -14.07
C ARG A 285 4.13 -15.76 -14.76
N THR A 286 2.82 -15.98 -14.89
CA THR A 286 2.29 -17.23 -15.50
C THR A 286 2.02 -17.11 -16.99
N ALA A 287 1.81 -15.88 -17.48
CA ALA A 287 1.48 -15.59 -18.87
C ALA A 287 0.33 -16.47 -19.40
N LEU A 288 -0.80 -16.57 -18.71
CA LEU A 288 -1.90 -17.45 -19.14
C LEU A 288 -2.64 -16.94 -20.39
N PRO A 289 -3.03 -15.65 -20.51
CA PRO A 289 -3.71 -15.13 -21.69
C PRO A 289 -2.81 -15.10 -22.94
N ASP A 290 -3.40 -15.23 -24.15
CA ASP A 290 -2.67 -15.04 -25.41
C ASP A 290 -2.41 -13.57 -25.72
N THR A 291 -3.36 -12.73 -25.33
CA THR A 291 -3.35 -11.29 -25.56
C THR A 291 -3.88 -10.58 -24.33
N VAL A 292 -3.33 -9.41 -24.05
CA VAL A 292 -3.92 -8.44 -23.11
C VAL A 292 -4.33 -7.19 -23.88
N VAL A 293 -5.54 -6.69 -23.62
CA VAL A 293 -6.02 -5.42 -24.18
C VAL A 293 -6.40 -4.47 -23.05
N VAL A 294 -5.97 -3.21 -23.15
CA VAL A 294 -6.25 -2.17 -22.17
C VAL A 294 -7.05 -1.06 -22.83
N ARG A 295 -8.29 -0.86 -22.36
CA ARG A 295 -9.09 0.31 -22.76
C ARG A 295 -8.90 1.41 -21.73
N THR A 296 -8.24 2.49 -22.12
CA THR A 296 -7.93 3.64 -21.27
C THR A 296 -8.95 4.77 -21.48
N GLY A 297 -8.87 5.82 -20.67
CA GLY A 297 -9.71 7.02 -20.85
C GLY A 297 -11.15 6.89 -20.35
N LEU A 298 -11.50 5.80 -19.68
CA LEU A 298 -12.86 5.56 -19.19
C LEU A 298 -13.10 6.25 -17.85
N SER A 299 -14.29 6.83 -17.68
CA SER A 299 -14.77 7.28 -16.37
C SER A 299 -14.97 6.11 -15.41
N GLY A 300 -15.01 6.37 -14.11
CA GLY A 300 -15.22 5.33 -13.09
C GLY A 300 -16.50 4.50 -13.34
N LEU A 301 -17.61 5.16 -13.67
CA LEU A 301 -18.87 4.46 -13.95
C LEU A 301 -18.82 3.61 -15.23
N GLU A 302 -18.11 4.05 -16.26
CA GLU A 302 -17.92 3.24 -17.48
C GLU A 302 -17.07 2.00 -17.21
N ARG A 303 -16.06 2.10 -16.33
CA ARG A 303 -15.27 0.94 -15.90
C ARG A 303 -16.11 -0.04 -15.09
N ASP A 304 -16.88 0.44 -14.12
CA ASP A 304 -17.83 -0.39 -13.36
C ASP A 304 -18.80 -1.13 -14.29
N GLN A 305 -19.41 -0.41 -15.23
CA GLN A 305 -20.33 -0.99 -16.22
C GLN A 305 -19.63 -2.04 -17.09
N ALA A 306 -18.37 -1.82 -17.48
CA ALA A 306 -17.63 -2.76 -18.28
C ALA A 306 -17.41 -4.11 -17.55
N LEU A 307 -17.07 -4.06 -16.25
CA LEU A 307 -16.90 -5.23 -15.38
C LEU A 307 -18.22 -5.95 -15.11
N LEU A 308 -19.29 -5.19 -14.86
CA LEU A 308 -20.64 -5.72 -14.66
C LEU A 308 -21.17 -6.42 -15.90
N ALA A 309 -20.95 -5.84 -17.09
CA ALA A 309 -21.39 -6.38 -18.37
C ALA A 309 -20.50 -7.53 -18.91
N GLY A 310 -19.37 -7.83 -18.27
CA GLY A 310 -18.42 -8.85 -18.74
C GLY A 310 -17.61 -8.44 -19.98
N SER A 311 -17.57 -7.14 -20.30
CA SER A 311 -16.72 -6.59 -21.36
C SER A 311 -15.32 -6.22 -20.86
N ALA A 312 -15.09 -6.24 -19.55
CA ALA A 312 -13.80 -6.10 -18.89
C ALA A 312 -13.64 -7.16 -17.80
N ASP A 313 -12.39 -7.51 -17.51
CA ASP A 313 -12.00 -8.54 -16.55
C ASP A 313 -11.40 -7.90 -15.27
N ILE A 314 -10.61 -6.82 -15.40
CA ILE A 314 -9.98 -6.09 -14.28
C ILE A 314 -10.02 -4.57 -14.55
N ASP A 315 -10.35 -3.77 -13.53
CA ASP A 315 -10.02 -2.34 -13.50
C ASP A 315 -8.65 -2.14 -12.82
N ILE A 316 -7.69 -1.57 -13.54
CA ILE A 316 -6.34 -1.34 -13.01
C ILE A 316 -6.21 0.03 -12.32
N SER A 317 -7.28 0.82 -12.18
CA SER A 317 -7.21 2.17 -11.62
C SER A 317 -6.72 2.25 -10.16
N GLY A 318 -6.89 1.18 -9.39
CA GLY A 318 -6.62 1.18 -7.95
C GLY A 318 -7.60 2.03 -7.12
N THR A 319 -8.72 2.45 -7.72
CA THR A 319 -9.70 3.36 -7.07
C THR A 319 -10.98 2.67 -6.58
N GLY A 320 -11.15 1.39 -6.92
CA GLY A 320 -12.36 0.62 -6.62
C GLY A 320 -13.59 1.07 -7.41
N VAL A 321 -14.70 0.38 -7.16
CA VAL A 321 -15.98 0.71 -7.77
C VAL A 321 -16.57 2.00 -7.21
N GLN A 322 -17.37 2.69 -8.02
CA GLN A 322 -17.94 3.99 -7.66
C GLN A 322 -19.12 3.88 -6.69
N THR A 323 -19.40 4.95 -5.95
CA THR A 323 -20.49 5.01 -4.94
C THR A 323 -21.85 4.56 -5.48
N ALA A 324 -22.17 4.88 -6.74
CA ALA A 324 -23.44 4.44 -7.35
C ALA A 324 -23.53 2.92 -7.53
N THR A 325 -22.39 2.25 -7.70
CA THR A 325 -22.28 0.80 -7.81
C THR A 325 -22.28 0.17 -6.42
N THR A 326 -21.49 0.70 -5.47
CA THR A 326 -21.46 0.18 -4.08
C THR A 326 -22.81 0.29 -3.39
N ALA A 327 -23.59 1.35 -3.64
CA ALA A 327 -24.93 1.53 -3.08
C ALA A 327 -25.93 0.43 -3.48
N ARG A 328 -25.65 -0.34 -4.54
CA ARG A 328 -26.51 -1.42 -5.04
C ARG A 328 -26.02 -2.82 -4.64
N MET A 329 -24.78 -2.94 -4.15
CA MET A 329 -24.15 -4.21 -3.81
C MET A 329 -24.83 -4.97 -2.68
N PRO A 330 -25.28 -4.34 -1.56
CA PRO A 330 -25.87 -5.06 -0.44
C PRO A 330 -27.08 -5.93 -0.80
N ASP A 331 -27.81 -5.56 -1.86
CA ASP A 331 -29.00 -6.26 -2.32
C ASP A 331 -28.72 -7.28 -3.45
N GLN A 332 -27.45 -7.51 -3.81
CA GLN A 332 -27.04 -8.35 -4.95
C GLN A 332 -25.98 -9.38 -4.56
N GLU A 333 -26.42 -10.56 -4.13
CA GLU A 333 -25.54 -11.66 -3.66
C GLU A 333 -24.53 -12.11 -4.73
N GLU A 334 -24.95 -12.22 -5.99
CA GLU A 334 -24.06 -12.57 -7.11
C GLU A 334 -22.96 -11.51 -7.35
N LEU A 335 -23.26 -10.25 -7.06
CA LEU A 335 -22.29 -9.17 -7.17
C LEU A 335 -21.31 -9.20 -6.01
N LEU A 336 -21.81 -9.36 -4.78
CA LEU A 336 -20.99 -9.48 -3.56
C LEU A 336 -20.01 -10.66 -3.64
N ALA A 337 -20.41 -11.77 -4.26
CA ALA A 337 -19.54 -12.92 -4.47
C ALA A 337 -18.30 -12.62 -5.35
N ARG A 338 -18.25 -11.47 -6.02
CA ARG A 338 -17.14 -11.00 -6.88
C ARG A 338 -16.41 -9.77 -6.34
N VAL A 339 -16.75 -9.34 -5.13
CA VAL A 339 -16.15 -8.16 -4.50
C VAL A 339 -15.03 -8.58 -3.56
N ASP A 340 -13.97 -7.79 -3.55
CA ASP A 340 -12.85 -7.88 -2.61
C ASP A 340 -12.66 -6.51 -1.95
N ASP A 341 -12.84 -6.43 -0.63
CA ASP A 341 -12.61 -5.25 0.18
C ASP A 341 -11.12 -5.10 0.48
N VAL A 342 -10.53 -3.97 0.09
CA VAL A 342 -9.11 -3.70 0.31
C VAL A 342 -8.91 -2.34 0.96
N THR A 343 -7.94 -2.25 1.85
CA THR A 343 -7.47 -0.94 2.32
C THR A 343 -6.38 -0.42 1.41
N THR A 344 -6.28 0.90 1.25
CA THR A 344 -5.35 1.54 0.30
C THR A 344 -4.06 2.03 0.96
N GLY A 345 -3.84 1.71 2.23
CA GLY A 345 -2.76 2.25 3.05
C GLY A 345 -2.88 3.74 3.39
N ALA A 346 -3.94 4.41 2.93
CA ALA A 346 -4.18 5.83 3.18
C ALA A 346 -4.85 6.03 4.54
N VAL A 347 -4.04 6.35 5.55
CA VAL A 347 -4.47 6.56 6.93
C VAL A 347 -4.78 8.04 7.17
N ARG A 348 -6.01 8.33 7.56
CA ARG A 348 -6.44 9.62 8.09
C ARG A 348 -5.96 9.76 9.53
N ILE A 349 -5.25 10.85 9.81
CA ILE A 349 -4.60 11.11 11.08
C ILE A 349 -4.91 12.54 11.52
N LEU A 350 -5.27 12.72 12.79
CA LEU A 350 -5.26 14.02 13.45
C LEU A 350 -3.88 14.21 14.09
N ALA A 351 -3.10 15.16 13.60
CA ALA A 351 -1.82 15.54 14.16
C ALA A 351 -1.97 16.74 15.10
N LEU A 352 -1.27 16.71 16.22
CA LEU A 352 -1.31 17.68 17.30
C LEU A 352 0.08 18.28 17.45
N PRO A 353 0.36 19.44 16.83
CA PRO A 353 1.73 19.88 16.72
C PRO A 353 2.36 20.35 18.03
N THR A 354 3.53 19.80 18.36
CA THR A 354 4.17 19.89 19.68
C THR A 354 4.83 21.23 20.00
N ASP A 355 4.81 22.18 19.09
CA ASP A 355 5.41 23.52 19.22
C ASP A 355 4.38 24.66 19.02
N VAL A 356 3.07 24.32 19.07
CA VAL A 356 1.96 25.28 19.03
C VAL A 356 1.14 25.14 20.30
N ALA A 357 1.10 26.17 21.12
CA ALA A 357 0.34 26.14 22.37
C ALA A 357 -1.17 25.99 22.13
N PRO A 358 -1.90 25.22 22.95
CA PRO A 358 -1.42 24.46 24.12
C PRO A 358 -1.00 23.00 23.81
N MET A 359 -0.77 22.64 22.55
CA MET A 359 -0.38 21.28 22.16
C MET A 359 1.09 20.95 22.45
N ASP A 360 1.88 21.95 22.85
CA ASP A 360 3.20 21.76 23.45
C ASP A 360 3.12 20.98 24.77
N ASP A 361 2.00 21.07 25.48
CA ASP A 361 1.75 20.28 26.69
C ASP A 361 1.19 18.87 26.37
N PRO A 362 1.82 17.78 26.86
CA PRO A 362 1.37 16.41 26.60
C PRO A 362 0.00 16.08 27.21
N GLY A 363 -0.38 16.69 28.34
CA GLY A 363 -1.70 16.51 28.94
C GLY A 363 -2.81 17.11 28.08
N CYS A 364 -2.58 18.28 27.50
CA CYS A 364 -3.54 18.89 26.58
C CYS A 364 -3.69 18.05 25.28
N ARG A 365 -2.62 17.43 24.79
CA ARG A 365 -2.71 16.44 23.69
C ARG A 365 -3.48 15.18 24.09
N ALA A 366 -3.21 14.65 25.29
CA ALA A 366 -3.90 13.48 25.81
C ALA A 366 -5.41 13.74 25.99
N ALA A 367 -5.81 14.96 26.38
CA ALA A 367 -7.21 15.37 26.45
C ALA A 367 -7.91 15.29 25.10
N VAL A 368 -7.28 15.85 24.05
CA VAL A 368 -7.79 15.77 22.67
C VAL A 368 -7.90 14.31 22.23
N ALA A 369 -6.85 13.51 22.41
CA ALA A 369 -6.83 12.10 22.00
C ALA A 369 -7.91 11.26 22.69
N ALA A 370 -8.17 11.50 23.98
CA ALA A 370 -9.19 10.79 24.76
C ALA A 370 -10.62 11.15 24.35
N ALA A 371 -10.87 12.36 23.85
CA ALA A 371 -12.21 12.81 23.45
C ALA A 371 -12.65 12.30 22.06
N VAL A 372 -11.74 11.78 21.24
CA VAL A 372 -12.04 11.41 19.85
C VAL A 372 -12.83 10.10 19.75
N ASP A 373 -14.02 10.17 19.14
CA ASP A 373 -14.79 9.01 18.70
C ASP A 373 -14.53 8.71 17.22
N ARG A 374 -13.68 7.71 16.98
CA ARG A 374 -13.34 7.22 15.64
C ARG A 374 -14.54 6.65 14.88
N ARG A 375 -15.60 6.18 15.57
CA ARG A 375 -16.81 5.65 14.91
C ARG A 375 -17.65 6.76 14.31
N ALA A 376 -17.81 7.87 15.01
CA ALA A 376 -18.47 9.05 14.47
C ALA A 376 -17.66 9.64 13.30
N VAL A 377 -16.33 9.68 13.40
CA VAL A 377 -15.46 10.07 12.27
C VAL A 377 -15.61 9.11 11.08
N GLN A 378 -15.62 7.79 11.33
CA GLN A 378 -15.86 6.78 10.29
C GLN A 378 -17.18 7.03 9.57
N THR A 379 -18.25 7.35 10.33
CA THR A 379 -19.58 7.63 9.76
C THR A 379 -19.56 8.87 8.87
N ALA A 380 -18.84 9.93 9.27
CA ALA A 380 -18.65 11.13 8.45
C ALA A 380 -17.81 10.86 7.18
N LEU A 381 -16.96 9.84 7.20
CA LEU A 381 -16.11 9.45 6.07
C LEU A 381 -16.77 8.41 5.14
N GLY A 382 -18.10 8.27 5.17
CA GLY A 382 -18.83 7.30 4.33
C GLY A 382 -19.15 5.97 5.00
N GLY A 383 -18.78 5.80 6.26
CA GLY A 383 -19.07 4.61 7.06
C GLY A 383 -18.13 3.44 6.75
N ALA A 384 -18.51 2.25 7.20
CA ALA A 384 -17.64 1.06 7.11
C ALA A 384 -17.40 0.55 5.67
N VAL A 385 -18.15 1.05 4.69
CA VAL A 385 -17.93 0.72 3.28
C VAL A 385 -16.68 1.42 2.74
N ASP A 386 -16.50 2.69 3.09
CA ASP A 386 -15.45 3.55 2.51
C ASP A 386 -14.20 3.65 3.40
N VAL A 387 -14.29 3.31 4.69
CA VAL A 387 -13.17 3.40 5.62
C VAL A 387 -13.19 2.35 6.73
N VAL A 388 -12.02 1.98 7.24
CA VAL A 388 -11.83 1.13 8.42
C VAL A 388 -11.23 1.95 9.56
N ARG A 389 -11.76 1.83 10.78
CA ARG A 389 -11.14 2.53 11.93
C ARG A 389 -9.70 2.05 12.16
N SER A 390 -8.83 3.00 12.46
CA SER A 390 -7.43 2.75 12.80
C SER A 390 -7.08 3.46 14.10
N SER A 391 -6.44 2.74 15.02
CA SER A 391 -5.91 3.26 16.28
C SER A 391 -4.38 3.32 16.28
N GLN A 392 -3.73 2.91 15.19
CA GLN A 392 -2.27 2.83 15.08
C GLN A 392 -1.77 3.65 13.89
N LEU A 393 -0.54 4.16 13.99
CA LEU A 393 0.21 4.73 12.86
C LEU A 393 0.77 3.59 11.99
N TRP A 394 -0.11 2.71 11.53
CA TRP A 394 0.26 1.53 10.78
C TRP A 394 -0.83 1.16 9.78
N PRO A 395 -0.57 1.30 8.46
CA PRO A 395 -1.44 0.79 7.41
C PRO A 395 -1.72 -0.72 7.56
N ARG A 396 -2.98 -1.13 7.44
CA ARG A 396 -3.40 -2.53 7.67
C ARG A 396 -2.88 -3.50 6.62
N ASP A 397 -2.50 -3.01 5.46
CA ASP A 397 -1.94 -3.79 4.37
C ASP A 397 -0.47 -4.20 4.64
N LEU A 398 0.23 -3.49 5.53
CA LEU A 398 1.58 -3.82 5.99
C LEU A 398 1.57 -4.89 7.08
N ALA A 399 2.31 -5.98 6.85
CA ALA A 399 2.48 -7.05 7.82
C ALA A 399 3.24 -6.58 9.07
N GLY A 400 3.02 -7.26 10.21
CA GLY A 400 3.79 -7.03 11.44
C GLY A 400 3.35 -5.84 12.31
N GLY A 401 2.25 -5.17 11.97
CA GLY A 401 1.78 -4.00 12.73
C GLY A 401 1.35 -4.27 14.18
N PRO A 402 1.26 -3.20 15.01
CA PRO A 402 0.68 -3.31 16.34
C PRO A 402 -0.79 -3.73 16.31
N GLU A 403 -1.28 -4.27 17.42
CA GLU A 403 -2.70 -4.60 17.56
C GLU A 403 -3.56 -3.32 17.52
N GLN A 404 -4.61 -3.35 16.71
CA GLN A 404 -5.58 -2.27 16.59
C GLN A 404 -6.57 -2.36 17.76
N ARG A 405 -6.51 -1.41 18.69
CA ARG A 405 -7.39 -1.32 19.87
C ARG A 405 -8.08 0.03 19.92
N ASP A 406 -9.37 0.04 19.61
CA ASP A 406 -10.20 1.23 19.63
C ASP A 406 -11.12 1.19 20.86
N ALA A 407 -10.70 1.84 21.94
CA ALA A 407 -11.45 1.89 23.20
C ALA A 407 -12.67 2.84 23.13
N GLY A 408 -12.83 3.59 22.04
CA GLY A 408 -13.80 4.69 21.94
C GLY A 408 -13.37 5.92 22.76
N PRO A 409 -14.22 6.96 22.80
CA PRO A 409 -13.93 8.17 23.56
C PRO A 409 -14.06 7.94 25.07
N ASP A 410 -13.21 8.59 25.86
CA ASP A 410 -13.23 8.63 27.32
C ASP A 410 -13.22 10.09 27.79
N LEU A 411 -14.42 10.65 27.95
CA LEU A 411 -14.59 12.06 28.30
C LEU A 411 -14.14 12.38 29.73
N ASP A 412 -14.15 11.40 30.64
CA ASP A 412 -13.68 11.59 32.02
C ASP A 412 -12.16 11.66 32.04
N ARG A 413 -11.48 10.78 31.29
CA ARG A 413 -10.04 10.88 31.07
C ARG A 413 -9.66 12.17 30.35
N ALA A 414 -10.45 12.62 29.36
CA ALA A 414 -10.20 13.88 28.68
C ALA A 414 -10.25 15.07 29.63
N ARG A 415 -11.27 15.14 30.51
CA ARG A 415 -11.39 16.20 31.53
C ARG A 415 -10.27 16.13 32.58
N ALA A 416 -9.88 14.93 33.02
CA ALA A 416 -8.74 14.77 33.93
C ALA A 416 -7.43 15.27 33.30
N ALA A 417 -7.19 14.95 32.03
CA ALA A 417 -6.01 15.42 31.31
C ALA A 417 -6.01 16.96 31.09
N LEU A 418 -7.19 17.56 30.92
CA LEU A 418 -7.37 19.02 30.91
C LEU A 418 -7.03 19.67 32.25
N GLU A 419 -7.39 19.04 33.37
CA GLU A 419 -6.97 19.49 34.71
C GLU A 419 -5.44 19.41 34.86
N GLU A 420 -4.83 18.30 34.43
CA GLU A 420 -3.38 18.07 34.49
C GLU A 420 -2.59 19.09 33.66
N CYS A 421 -3.07 19.48 32.47
CA CYS A 421 -2.42 20.51 31.65
C CYS A 421 -2.78 21.96 32.05
N GLY A 422 -3.49 22.14 33.17
CA GLY A 422 -3.86 23.45 33.69
C GLY A 422 -4.86 24.20 32.81
N ARG A 423 -5.76 23.48 32.14
CA ARG A 423 -6.88 23.99 31.32
C ARG A 423 -8.19 23.28 31.68
N PRO A 424 -8.64 23.29 32.95
CA PRO A 424 -9.80 22.51 33.39
C PRO A 424 -11.11 22.87 32.65
N ASP A 425 -11.23 24.12 32.18
CA ASP A 425 -12.38 24.62 31.42
C ASP A 425 -12.21 24.48 29.90
N GLY A 426 -11.12 23.86 29.44
CA GLY A 426 -10.74 23.75 28.04
C GLY A 426 -9.95 24.94 27.50
N PHE A 427 -9.88 25.05 26.18
CA PHE A 427 -9.11 26.06 25.44
C PHE A 427 -9.62 26.20 24.00
N SER A 428 -9.26 27.28 23.32
CA SER A 428 -9.52 27.45 21.87
C SER A 428 -8.32 26.98 21.04
N THR A 429 -8.58 26.40 19.87
CA THR A 429 -7.55 25.97 18.90
C THR A 429 -8.07 26.04 17.47
N VAL A 430 -7.17 25.95 16.49
CA VAL A 430 -7.50 25.93 15.06
C VAL A 430 -7.20 24.54 14.48
N LEU A 431 -8.18 23.97 13.79
CA LEU A 431 -8.05 22.73 13.01
C LEU A 431 -7.85 23.06 11.53
N ALA A 432 -6.62 22.94 11.05
CA ALA A 432 -6.30 23.02 9.64
C ALA A 432 -6.75 21.72 8.92
N VAL A 433 -7.48 21.88 7.82
CA VAL A 433 -8.03 20.78 7.04
C VAL A 433 -8.06 21.12 5.56
N VAL A 434 -7.88 20.12 4.70
CA VAL A 434 -8.09 20.28 3.25
C VAL A 434 -9.54 20.69 2.97
N ASP A 435 -9.74 21.66 2.07
CA ASP A 435 -11.05 22.08 1.60
C ASP A 435 -11.66 21.04 0.65
N SER A 436 -12.12 19.93 1.24
CA SER A 436 -12.89 18.90 0.56
C SER A 436 -14.04 18.44 1.44
N ARG A 437 -15.16 18.08 0.81
CA ARG A 437 -16.40 17.71 1.51
C ARG A 437 -16.16 16.68 2.63
N SER A 438 -15.50 15.56 2.32
CA SER A 438 -15.27 14.50 3.30
C SER A 438 -14.33 14.93 4.44
N SER A 439 -13.38 15.84 4.18
CA SER A 439 -12.48 16.35 5.21
C SER A 439 -13.19 17.37 6.12
N LEU A 440 -14.04 18.22 5.55
CA LEU A 440 -14.88 19.15 6.30
C LEU A 440 -15.92 18.45 7.19
N GLU A 441 -16.57 17.40 6.67
CA GLU A 441 -17.51 16.58 7.45
C GLU A 441 -16.81 15.92 8.65
N ALA A 442 -15.63 15.33 8.45
CA ALA A 442 -14.83 14.76 9.53
C ALA A 442 -14.32 15.81 10.53
N ALA A 443 -13.84 16.97 10.05
CA ALA A 443 -13.38 18.06 10.90
C ALA A 443 -14.50 18.65 11.76
N GLY A 444 -15.72 18.79 11.21
CA GLY A 444 -16.89 19.22 11.97
C GLY A 444 -17.28 18.25 13.08
N VAL A 445 -17.19 16.93 12.81
CA VAL A 445 -17.40 15.90 13.84
C VAL A 445 -16.35 15.98 14.94
N LEU A 446 -15.07 16.12 14.60
CA LEU A 446 -13.99 16.29 15.58
C LEU A 446 -14.19 17.55 16.44
N ALA A 447 -14.52 18.68 15.81
CA ALA A 447 -14.80 19.93 16.52
C ALA A 447 -15.97 19.79 17.51
N ALA A 448 -17.04 19.11 17.11
CA ALA A 448 -18.18 18.84 17.99
C ALA A 448 -17.81 17.96 19.19
N GLN A 449 -17.04 16.88 18.97
CA GLN A 449 -16.57 15.98 20.03
C GLN A 449 -15.69 16.71 21.04
N LEU A 450 -14.75 17.52 20.56
CA LEU A 450 -13.84 18.29 21.40
C LEU A 450 -14.58 19.38 22.20
N GLY A 451 -15.65 19.94 21.64
CA GLY A 451 -16.55 20.86 22.34
C GLY A 451 -17.23 20.26 23.58
N GLU A 452 -17.45 18.94 23.64
CA GLU A 452 -18.08 18.27 24.80
C GLU A 452 -17.21 18.30 26.07
N VAL A 453 -15.92 18.58 25.93
CA VAL A 453 -14.96 18.75 27.02
C VAL A 453 -14.43 20.19 27.13
N GLY A 454 -15.05 21.14 26.43
CA GLY A 454 -14.70 22.57 26.51
C GLY A 454 -13.60 23.02 25.56
N ILE A 455 -13.15 22.17 24.63
CA ILE A 455 -12.16 22.55 23.62
C ILE A 455 -12.91 23.16 22.42
N ASP A 456 -12.75 24.46 22.22
CA ASP A 456 -13.37 25.22 21.14
C ASP A 456 -12.49 25.17 19.88
N VAL A 457 -12.99 24.57 18.80
CA VAL A 457 -12.21 24.30 17.59
C VAL A 457 -12.72 25.14 16.43
N GLU A 458 -11.89 26.05 15.95
CA GLU A 458 -12.12 26.74 14.67
C GLU A 458 -11.65 25.84 13.52
N VAL A 459 -12.57 25.40 12.65
CA VAL A 459 -12.21 24.64 11.45
C VAL A 459 -11.74 25.60 10.36
N ARG A 460 -10.49 25.42 9.91
CA ARG A 460 -9.85 26.22 8.87
C ARG A 460 -9.66 25.38 7.59
N PRO A 461 -10.55 25.51 6.58
CA PRO A 461 -10.34 24.91 5.28
C PRO A 461 -9.19 25.59 4.53
N LEU A 462 -8.38 24.78 3.85
CA LEU A 462 -7.20 25.20 3.11
C LEU A 462 -7.19 24.58 1.72
N ASP A 463 -6.60 25.29 0.76
CA ASP A 463 -6.54 24.85 -0.63
C ASP A 463 -5.80 23.49 -0.76
N PRO A 464 -6.38 22.49 -1.46
CA PRO A 464 -5.78 21.16 -1.58
C PRO A 464 -4.38 21.14 -2.21
N VAL A 465 -4.06 22.09 -3.10
CA VAL A 465 -2.76 22.17 -3.77
C VAL A 465 -1.68 22.65 -2.81
N THR A 466 -2.00 23.65 -1.98
CA THR A 466 -1.02 24.24 -1.07
C THR A 466 -0.94 23.56 0.29
N PHE A 467 -1.97 22.80 0.68
CA PHE A 467 -2.12 22.17 2.01
C PHE A 467 -0.83 21.45 2.47
N TYR A 468 -0.42 20.42 1.75
CA TYR A 468 0.76 19.62 2.12
C TYR A 468 2.08 20.27 1.75
N ALA A 469 2.11 21.14 0.73
CA ALA A 469 3.35 21.70 0.21
C ALA A 469 3.86 22.88 1.04
N THR A 470 2.96 23.80 1.41
CA THR A 470 3.33 25.13 1.93
C THR A 470 2.51 25.58 3.13
N GLU A 471 1.30 25.07 3.34
CA GLU A 471 0.50 25.37 4.52
C GLU A 471 0.95 24.51 5.70
N VAL A 472 0.36 23.34 5.89
CA VAL A 472 0.73 22.43 7.00
C VAL A 472 2.10 21.78 6.78
N GLY A 473 2.58 21.78 5.53
CA GLY A 473 3.93 21.37 5.16
C GLY A 473 5.03 22.38 5.50
N ASN A 474 4.71 23.53 6.07
CA ASN A 474 5.69 24.52 6.54
C ASN A 474 5.49 24.78 8.04
N PRO A 475 6.43 24.37 8.92
CA PRO A 475 6.35 24.59 10.36
C PRO A 475 6.11 26.05 10.77
N ASP A 476 6.66 27.01 10.04
CA ASP A 476 6.50 28.43 10.36
C ASP A 476 5.09 28.93 10.05
N VAL A 477 4.50 28.47 8.94
CA VAL A 477 3.10 28.79 8.61
C VAL A 477 2.16 28.21 9.64
N VAL A 478 2.41 26.97 10.08
CA VAL A 478 1.58 26.35 11.12
C VAL A 478 1.64 27.14 12.42
N ARG A 479 2.85 27.56 12.85
CA ARG A 479 3.02 28.36 14.08
C ARG A 479 2.40 29.74 13.97
N GLN A 480 2.60 30.42 12.84
CA GLN A 480 2.07 31.76 12.60
C GLN A 480 0.54 31.80 12.62
N ASN A 481 -0.11 30.76 12.09
CA ASN A 481 -1.57 30.67 12.06
C ASN A 481 -2.17 29.94 13.28
N GLY A 482 -1.31 29.43 14.17
CA GLY A 482 -1.76 28.73 15.38
C GLY A 482 -2.55 27.47 15.09
N TYR A 483 -2.22 26.71 14.04
CA TYR A 483 -2.90 25.42 13.80
C TYR A 483 -2.44 24.42 14.86
N GLY A 484 -3.21 24.33 15.94
CA GLY A 484 -3.01 23.35 17.01
C GLY A 484 -3.52 21.97 16.62
N LEU A 485 -4.33 21.83 15.57
CA LEU A 485 -4.73 20.54 15.03
C LEU A 485 -4.57 20.53 13.51
N VAL A 486 -4.12 19.41 12.96
CA VAL A 486 -3.99 19.19 11.51
C VAL A 486 -4.66 17.87 11.15
N LEU A 487 -5.72 17.90 10.35
CA LEU A 487 -6.35 16.68 9.81
C LEU A 487 -5.72 16.34 8.46
N ALA A 488 -4.81 15.38 8.46
CA ALA A 488 -4.04 14.95 7.31
C ALA A 488 -4.36 13.51 6.91
N THR A 489 -3.91 13.14 5.71
CA THR A 489 -3.86 11.75 5.23
C THR A 489 -2.42 11.39 4.90
N ARG A 490 -1.97 10.21 5.30
CA ARG A 490 -0.66 9.64 4.94
C ARG A 490 -0.86 8.27 4.31
N THR A 491 -0.13 8.01 3.23
CA THR A 491 0.02 6.69 2.60
C THR A 491 1.52 6.39 2.55
N ALA A 492 1.97 5.16 2.72
CA ALA A 492 3.38 4.83 2.54
C ALA A 492 3.77 4.96 1.06
N ASP A 493 4.99 5.41 0.76
CA ASP A 493 5.41 5.53 -0.64
C ASP A 493 5.92 4.19 -1.19
N LEU A 494 6.59 3.43 -0.32
CA LEU A 494 6.93 2.03 -0.49
C LEU A 494 6.11 1.24 0.55
N PRO A 495 5.73 -0.02 0.29
CA PRO A 495 4.96 -0.82 1.22
C PRO A 495 5.85 -1.35 2.37
N THR A 496 6.51 -0.43 3.09
CA THR A 496 7.36 -0.69 4.24
C THR A 496 6.94 0.17 5.41
N PRO A 497 7.09 -0.32 6.66
CA PRO A 497 6.81 0.50 7.84
C PRO A 497 7.69 1.73 7.92
N GLY A 498 8.97 1.62 7.51
CA GLY A 498 9.91 2.73 7.49
C GLY A 498 9.46 3.88 6.58
N SER A 499 8.98 3.57 5.38
CA SER A 499 8.43 4.55 4.45
C SER A 499 7.22 5.29 5.02
N PHE A 500 6.38 4.61 5.81
CA PHE A 500 5.24 5.23 6.47
C PHE A 500 5.63 6.08 7.69
N LEU A 501 6.41 5.50 8.61
CA LEU A 501 6.66 6.03 9.96
C LEU A 501 7.72 7.13 9.97
N VAL A 502 8.87 6.93 9.30
CA VAL A 502 10.01 7.85 9.39
C VAL A 502 9.62 9.29 9.07
N PRO A 503 8.91 9.59 7.96
CA PRO A 503 8.53 10.97 7.64
C PRO A 503 7.54 11.59 8.63
N LEU A 504 6.86 10.77 9.44
CA LEU A 504 5.89 11.23 10.45
C LEU A 504 6.54 11.46 11.82
N VAL A 505 7.51 10.64 12.23
CA VAL A 505 7.90 10.55 13.65
C VAL A 505 9.39 10.78 13.92
N ASP A 506 10.25 10.69 12.90
CA ASP A 506 11.67 11.01 13.05
C ASP A 506 11.84 12.53 13.01
N GLY A 507 12.33 13.12 14.11
CA GLY A 507 12.54 14.56 14.20
C GLY A 507 13.54 15.11 13.18
N ARG A 508 14.45 14.25 12.69
CA ARG A 508 15.41 14.59 11.62
C ARG A 508 14.74 14.72 10.25
N SER A 509 13.49 14.27 10.10
CA SER A 509 12.69 14.43 8.87
C SER A 509 11.95 15.76 8.82
N VAL A 510 11.99 16.57 9.89
CA VAL A 510 11.34 17.89 9.91
C VAL A 510 12.04 18.82 8.91
N ARG A 511 11.25 19.38 8.00
CA ARG A 511 11.72 20.28 6.93
C ARG A 511 10.85 21.54 6.84
N THR A 512 11.33 22.55 6.13
CA THR A 512 10.62 23.84 5.98
C THR A 512 9.60 23.87 4.85
N VAL A 513 9.66 22.90 3.93
CA VAL A 513 8.76 22.77 2.77
C VAL A 513 8.35 21.31 2.63
N GLY A 514 7.07 21.05 2.37
CA GLY A 514 6.56 19.69 2.18
C GLY A 514 6.74 18.78 3.41
N ASN A 515 6.80 19.34 4.61
CA ASN A 515 6.99 18.59 5.85
C ASN A 515 5.86 17.60 6.10
N SER A 516 6.20 16.32 6.17
CA SER A 516 5.22 15.25 6.45
C SER A 516 5.09 14.97 7.95
N ASN A 517 6.03 15.41 8.78
CA ASN A 517 5.93 15.31 10.24
C ASN A 517 5.00 16.41 10.76
N TYR A 518 3.69 16.26 10.51
CA TYR A 518 2.68 17.29 10.79
C TYR A 518 2.61 17.66 12.27
N ALA A 519 2.90 16.71 13.17
CA ALA A 519 2.96 16.97 14.60
C ALA A 519 4.28 17.61 15.06
N ARG A 520 5.28 17.67 14.18
CA ARG A 520 6.63 18.18 14.47
C ARG A 520 7.25 17.49 15.69
N LEU A 521 6.99 16.18 15.76
CA LEU A 521 7.53 15.33 16.81
C LEU A 521 9.05 15.21 16.63
N ASP A 522 9.80 15.56 17.66
CA ASP A 522 11.26 15.40 17.74
C ASP A 522 11.61 14.86 19.12
N ASP A 523 11.24 13.60 19.36
CA ASP A 523 11.54 12.90 20.60
C ASP A 523 12.83 12.06 20.43
N PRO A 524 13.90 12.33 21.20
CA PRO A 524 15.15 11.58 21.09
C PRO A 524 15.01 10.06 21.32
N ALA A 525 14.05 9.61 22.13
CA ALA A 525 13.80 8.20 22.35
C ALA A 525 13.20 7.55 21.09
N ILE A 526 12.25 8.23 20.43
CA ILE A 526 11.68 7.77 19.17
C ILE A 526 12.73 7.79 18.05
N ASN A 527 13.56 8.84 17.98
CA ASN A 527 14.66 8.91 17.02
C ASN A 527 15.64 7.72 17.19
N THR A 528 15.90 7.30 18.43
CA THR A 528 16.72 6.12 18.74
C THR A 528 16.03 4.82 18.27
N LEU A 529 14.73 4.66 18.54
CA LEU A 529 13.96 3.51 18.05
C LEU A 529 13.94 3.44 16.52
N VAL A 530 13.88 4.58 15.84
CA VAL A 530 13.98 4.65 14.37
C VAL A 530 15.34 4.15 13.88
N ASP A 531 16.44 4.52 14.54
CA ASP A 531 17.78 4.05 14.17
C ASP A 531 17.95 2.55 14.38
N GLU A 532 17.45 2.04 15.51
CA GLU A 532 17.40 0.60 15.78
C GLU A 532 16.56 -0.14 14.74
N ALA A 533 15.40 0.41 14.37
CA ALA A 533 14.49 -0.20 13.41
C ALA A 533 15.04 -0.21 11.98
N ARG A 534 15.79 0.83 11.58
CA ARG A 534 16.54 0.83 10.31
C ARG A 534 17.61 -0.26 10.28
N ALA A 535 18.30 -0.50 11.40
CA ALA A 535 19.35 -1.51 11.45
C ALA A 535 18.80 -2.96 11.49
N GLN A 536 17.68 -3.18 12.18
CA GLN A 536 17.14 -4.52 12.44
C GLN A 536 16.01 -4.94 11.48
N GLY A 537 15.25 -3.98 10.94
CA GLY A 537 14.09 -4.22 10.09
C GLY A 537 12.91 -4.91 10.81
N GLY A 538 11.87 -5.24 10.03
CA GLY A 538 10.75 -6.07 10.48
C GLY A 538 9.99 -5.56 11.71
N ASP A 539 9.86 -6.41 12.73
CA ASP A 539 9.06 -6.18 13.94
C ASP A 539 9.51 -4.99 14.80
N SER A 540 10.76 -4.54 14.65
CA SER A 540 11.33 -3.40 15.40
C SER A 540 10.56 -2.10 15.16
N TRP A 541 9.96 -1.93 13.98
CA TRP A 541 9.12 -0.78 13.66
C TRP A 541 7.84 -0.68 14.51
N ARG A 542 7.39 -1.78 15.13
CA ARG A 542 6.22 -1.79 16.01
C ARG A 542 6.41 -0.87 17.21
N ALA A 543 7.61 -0.91 17.82
CA ALA A 543 7.95 -0.08 18.97
C ALA A 543 7.95 1.43 18.60
N VAL A 544 8.38 1.78 17.40
CA VAL A 544 8.33 3.15 16.88
C VAL A 544 6.88 3.63 16.78
N ALA A 545 5.99 2.82 16.19
CA ALA A 545 4.58 3.17 16.01
C ALA A 545 3.85 3.32 17.36
N GLU A 546 4.07 2.38 18.29
CA GLU A 546 3.50 2.42 19.64
C GLU A 546 3.97 3.66 20.41
N ALA A 547 5.29 3.91 20.46
CA ALA A 547 5.86 5.06 21.14
C ALA A 547 5.33 6.39 20.58
N ALA A 548 5.20 6.51 19.25
CA ALA A 548 4.67 7.70 18.61
C ALA A 548 3.19 7.97 18.99
N VAL A 549 2.35 6.94 19.03
CA VAL A 549 0.94 7.08 19.46
C VAL A 549 0.84 7.42 20.95
N GLU A 550 1.72 6.88 21.80
CA GLU A 550 1.75 7.17 23.25
C GLU A 550 1.99 8.65 23.57
N THR A 551 2.72 9.38 22.70
CA THR A 551 2.93 10.84 22.87
C THR A 551 1.65 11.67 22.71
N SER A 552 0.57 11.06 22.19
CA SER A 552 -0.66 11.72 21.75
C SER A 552 -0.44 12.82 20.69
N ALA A 553 0.75 12.91 20.08
CA ALA A 553 1.05 13.86 19.00
C ALA A 553 0.35 13.48 17.69
N TYR A 554 0.01 12.20 17.54
CA TYR A 554 -0.79 11.69 16.43
C TYR A 554 -1.93 10.84 16.96
N VAL A 555 -3.14 11.11 16.47
CA VAL A 555 -4.35 10.34 16.71
C VAL A 555 -4.79 9.74 15.37
N PRO A 556 -4.42 8.48 15.06
CA PRO A 556 -4.95 7.78 13.89
C PRO A 556 -6.48 7.69 14.00
N LEU A 557 -7.19 7.84 12.88
CA LEU A 557 -8.66 7.86 12.86
C LEU A 557 -9.24 6.69 12.08
N ALA A 558 -8.86 6.61 10.80
CA ALA A 558 -9.37 5.61 9.88
C ALA A 558 -8.42 5.42 8.69
N GLU A 559 -8.51 4.28 8.03
CA GLU A 559 -7.82 3.96 6.78
C GLU A 559 -8.85 3.83 5.67
N THR A 560 -8.52 4.35 4.49
CA THR A 560 -9.39 4.28 3.31
C THR A 560 -9.57 2.83 2.87
N ARG A 561 -10.82 2.46 2.56
CA ARG A 561 -11.23 1.18 2.02
C ARG A 561 -11.86 1.40 0.65
N ILE A 562 -11.60 0.47 -0.27
CA ILE A 562 -12.24 0.42 -1.57
C ILE A 562 -12.74 -1.00 -1.85
N GLN A 563 -13.74 -1.11 -2.72
CA GLN A 563 -14.26 -2.38 -3.22
C GLN A 563 -13.70 -2.65 -4.61
N LEU A 564 -12.92 -3.71 -4.77
CA LEU A 564 -12.53 -4.23 -6.08
C LEU A 564 -13.64 -5.14 -6.59
N LEU A 565 -13.97 -5.03 -7.88
CA LEU A 565 -14.94 -5.91 -8.53
C LEU A 565 -14.24 -6.75 -9.59
N ALA A 566 -14.13 -8.06 -9.35
CA ALA A 566 -13.62 -9.00 -10.35
C ALA A 566 -14.58 -9.08 -11.53
N GLY A 567 -14.09 -9.01 -12.78
CA GLY A 567 -14.91 -9.25 -13.98
C GLY A 567 -15.41 -10.70 -14.06
N GLN A 568 -16.50 -10.95 -14.79
CA GLN A 568 -17.20 -12.25 -14.75
C GLN A 568 -16.34 -13.43 -15.24
N ARG A 569 -15.38 -13.15 -16.11
CA ARG A 569 -14.50 -14.13 -16.76
C ARG A 569 -13.15 -14.26 -16.06
N LEU A 570 -12.87 -13.41 -15.07
CA LEU A 570 -11.57 -13.35 -14.41
C LEU A 570 -11.27 -14.69 -13.73
N ARG A 571 -10.09 -15.24 -14.01
CA ARG A 571 -9.48 -16.36 -13.29
C ARG A 571 -8.19 -15.88 -12.64
N ASN A 572 -7.80 -16.56 -11.57
CA ASN A 572 -6.66 -16.18 -10.74
C ASN A 572 -6.74 -14.73 -10.23
N GLY A 573 -7.91 -14.30 -9.77
CA GLY A 573 -8.08 -12.98 -9.17
C GLY A 573 -7.41 -12.94 -7.80
N LEU A 574 -6.13 -12.58 -7.76
CA LEU A 574 -5.36 -12.34 -6.54
C LEU A 574 -5.26 -10.83 -6.31
N VAL A 575 -5.49 -10.35 -5.09
CA VAL A 575 -5.29 -8.94 -4.76
C VAL A 575 -3.80 -8.63 -4.59
N MET A 576 -3.28 -7.78 -5.48
CA MET A 576 -1.95 -7.21 -5.42
C MET A 576 -1.99 -5.90 -4.64
N ARG A 577 -1.76 -5.99 -3.32
CA ARG A 577 -1.86 -4.87 -2.38
C ARG A 577 -1.02 -3.65 -2.77
N PRO A 578 0.25 -3.78 -3.21
CA PRO A 578 1.06 -2.62 -3.61
C PRO A 578 0.44 -1.73 -4.71
N TYR A 579 -0.53 -2.26 -5.46
CA TYR A 579 -1.22 -1.52 -6.54
C TYR A 579 -2.71 -1.32 -6.28
N ALA A 580 -3.22 -1.70 -5.10
CA ALA A 580 -4.63 -1.62 -4.72
C ALA A 580 -5.57 -2.22 -5.79
N GLY A 581 -5.18 -3.33 -6.43
CA GLY A 581 -5.91 -3.96 -7.54
C GLY A 581 -5.63 -5.44 -7.66
N TYR A 582 -6.17 -6.11 -8.69
CA TYR A 582 -5.85 -7.52 -8.96
C TYR A 582 -4.49 -7.68 -9.66
N ASP A 583 -3.75 -8.73 -9.31
CA ASP A 583 -2.47 -9.07 -9.94
C ASP A 583 -2.67 -9.48 -11.41
N VAL A 584 -2.25 -8.61 -12.33
CA VAL A 584 -2.38 -8.91 -13.76
C VAL A 584 -1.35 -9.95 -14.22
N ALA A 585 -0.26 -10.14 -13.48
CA ALA A 585 0.85 -11.01 -13.88
C ALA A 585 0.51 -12.51 -13.82
N THR A 586 -0.47 -12.87 -12.99
CA THR A 586 -0.93 -14.24 -12.80
C THR A 586 -2.37 -14.48 -13.30
N ALA A 587 -3.08 -13.41 -13.67
CA ALA A 587 -4.47 -13.44 -14.12
C ALA A 587 -4.67 -14.32 -15.37
N GLY A 588 -5.77 -15.06 -15.37
CA GLY A 588 -6.28 -15.81 -16.52
C GLY A 588 -7.70 -15.39 -16.87
N VAL A 589 -8.26 -15.94 -17.94
CA VAL A 589 -9.65 -15.69 -18.35
C VAL A 589 -10.35 -16.95 -18.84
N ARG A 590 -11.66 -17.03 -18.63
CA ARG A 590 -12.50 -18.09 -19.20
C ARG A 590 -13.90 -17.64 -19.57
#